data_AF-A0A075IGF0-F1
#
_entry.id   AF-A0A075IGF0-F1
#
_cell.length_a   1.000
_cell.length_b   1.000
_cell.length_c   1.000
_cell.angle_alpha   90.00
_cell.angle_beta   90.00
_cell.angle_gamma   90.00
#
_symmetry.space_group_name_H-M   'P 1'
#
loop_
_entity.id
_entity.type
_entity.pdbx_description
1 polymer ?
#
loop_
_entity_poly.entity_id
_entity_poly.type
_entity_poly.pdbx_seq_one_letter_code
_entity_poly.pdbx_strand_id
1 'polypeptide(L)'
;MAEIAVGKGNWANASARSKARKAKLLDETRFRQLMQSGPETIAASIGELDYRKELDMYSARLSGADLVEAALSHNLHRELKEVMGFCQGRLKRIVSVFALRFSYANAKAVLRAVNGGISADELARTVLPDEDDLNIVWLDIARNSESLPDAAAAMKGTPWGAAIADVDAEAALQDYEDALDRHYYHEAISALRSSGQSHSLLLGYLRTEIDHRNIVNLLRALRQGLSTTQRSNLLLEGGRALRGTLLRSAAQADTEDALMEVLRRSNMDVVELEEALTRSKDHGGLDPVVSHLASRRRADLRRMSHLNPLSAFPIIHYLESKVLEVQNLRLLVRGKAVGLSEEVIEAHMAF
;
A
#
# COMPACT_ATOMS: atom_id res chain seq x y z
N MET A 1 15.66 2.03 30.90
CA MET A 1 15.00 2.59 29.69
C MET A 1 13.65 3.12 30.13
N ALA A 2 13.57 4.43 30.40
CA ALA A 2 12.35 5.06 30.88
C ALA A 2 11.26 4.98 29.80
N GLU A 3 10.15 4.30 30.09
CA GLU A 3 8.93 4.42 29.32
C GLU A 3 8.53 5.90 29.35
N ILE A 4 8.80 6.63 28.25
CA ILE A 4 8.24 7.96 28.04
C ILE A 4 6.73 7.78 28.19
N ALA A 5 6.14 8.40 29.21
CA ALA A 5 4.73 8.30 29.52
C ALA A 5 3.92 8.77 28.30
N VAL A 6 3.53 7.82 27.45
CA VAL A 6 2.75 8.11 26.26
C VAL A 6 1.37 8.55 26.75
N GLY A 7 1.06 9.83 26.56
CA GLY A 7 -0.22 10.42 26.96
C GLY A 7 -1.42 9.61 26.45
N LYS A 8 -2.55 9.71 27.16
CA LYS A 8 -3.81 9.06 26.76
C LYS A 8 -4.15 9.45 25.31
N GLY A 9 -4.52 8.46 24.49
CA GLY A 9 -4.92 8.69 23.10
C GLY A 9 -6.28 9.38 23.00
N ASN A 10 -6.46 10.24 22.00
CA ASN A 10 -7.71 10.97 21.74
C ASN A 10 -8.69 10.17 20.86
N TRP A 11 -8.97 8.92 21.25
CA TRP A 11 -9.68 7.91 20.46
C TRP A 11 -11.01 8.39 19.88
N ALA A 12 -11.86 9.02 20.71
CA ALA A 12 -13.20 9.45 20.30
C ALA A 12 -13.14 10.57 19.26
N ASN A 13 -12.35 11.62 19.51
CA ASN A 13 -12.20 12.75 18.59
C ASN A 13 -11.60 12.30 17.26
N ALA A 14 -10.49 11.55 17.28
CA ALA A 14 -9.85 11.05 16.08
C ALA A 14 -10.77 10.12 15.28
N SER A 15 -11.49 9.20 15.96
CA SER A 15 -12.45 8.31 15.31
C SER A 15 -13.59 9.07 14.65
N ALA A 16 -14.16 10.09 15.33
CA ALA A 16 -15.24 10.90 14.77
C ALA A 16 -14.78 11.68 13.53
N ARG A 17 -13.59 12.29 13.58
CA ARG A 17 -13.00 13.03 12.45
C ARG A 17 -12.74 12.11 11.26
N SER A 18 -12.14 10.94 11.48
CA SER A 18 -11.87 9.98 10.40
C SER A 18 -13.16 9.42 9.78
N LYS A 19 -14.21 9.17 10.58
CA LYS A 19 -15.53 8.78 10.07
C LYS A 19 -16.16 9.87 9.20
N ALA A 20 -16.09 11.13 9.65
CA ALA A 20 -16.60 12.26 8.90
C ALA A 20 -15.85 12.45 7.56
N ARG A 21 -14.52 12.27 7.55
CA ARG A 21 -13.74 12.26 6.31
C ARG A 21 -14.09 11.09 5.41
N LYS A 22 -14.21 9.88 5.95
CA LYS A 22 -14.61 8.68 5.21
C LYS A 22 -15.96 8.84 4.53
N ALA A 23 -16.91 9.52 5.17
CA ALA A 23 -18.24 9.76 4.60
C ALA A 23 -18.23 10.70 3.37
N LYS A 24 -17.13 11.42 3.13
CA LYS A 24 -16.95 12.27 1.94
C LYS A 24 -16.29 11.55 0.77
N LEU A 25 -15.72 10.36 0.99
CA LEU A 25 -15.10 9.58 -0.07
C LEU A 25 -16.14 9.11 -1.08
N LEU A 26 -15.69 8.90 -2.31
CA LEU A 26 -16.49 8.41 -3.41
C LEU A 26 -17.02 7.00 -3.13
N ASP A 27 -18.32 6.83 -3.33
CA ASP A 27 -18.94 5.52 -3.41
C ASP A 27 -18.93 5.01 -4.86
N GLU A 28 -19.33 3.75 -5.02
CA GLU A 28 -19.40 3.08 -6.31
C GLU A 28 -20.29 3.84 -7.32
N THR A 29 -21.40 4.42 -6.86
CA THR A 29 -22.30 5.19 -7.71
C THR A 29 -21.62 6.43 -8.27
N ARG A 30 -20.89 7.19 -7.44
CA ARG A 30 -20.13 8.36 -7.89
C ARG A 30 -18.99 7.98 -8.82
N PHE A 31 -18.30 6.86 -8.59
CA PHE A 31 -17.28 6.36 -9.52
C PHE A 31 -17.86 6.03 -10.89
N ARG A 32 -19.02 5.35 -10.96
CA ARG A 32 -19.71 5.09 -12.23
C ARG A 32 -20.13 6.38 -12.95
N GLN A 33 -20.56 7.41 -12.21
CA GLN A 33 -20.85 8.73 -12.79
C GLN A 33 -19.61 9.42 -13.35
N LEU A 34 -18.48 9.38 -12.64
CA LEU A 34 -17.19 9.89 -13.15
C LEU A 34 -16.74 9.11 -14.38
N MET A 35 -16.99 7.81 -14.42
CA MET A 35 -16.65 6.97 -15.56
C MET A 35 -17.40 7.36 -16.82
N GLN A 36 -18.62 7.87 -16.72
CA GLN A 36 -19.38 8.39 -17.86
C GLN A 36 -18.89 9.78 -18.33
N SER A 37 -18.01 10.45 -17.55
CA SER A 37 -17.44 11.75 -17.93
C SER A 37 -16.40 11.58 -19.04
N GLY A 38 -16.34 12.57 -19.95
CA GLY A 38 -15.33 12.61 -20.98
C GLY A 38 -13.91 12.85 -20.42
N PRO A 39 -12.85 12.46 -21.14
CA PRO A 39 -11.46 12.68 -20.71
C PRO A 39 -11.14 14.16 -20.43
N GLU A 40 -11.79 15.09 -21.13
CA GLU A 40 -11.55 16.53 -20.95
C GLU A 40 -12.24 17.11 -19.71
N THR A 41 -13.37 16.54 -19.28
CA THR A 41 -14.15 17.04 -18.14
C THR A 41 -13.77 16.36 -16.82
N ILE A 42 -13.06 15.24 -16.86
CA ILE A 42 -12.74 14.44 -15.67
C ILE A 42 -11.96 15.22 -14.62
N ALA A 43 -11.01 16.06 -15.02
CA ALA A 43 -10.24 16.89 -14.09
C ALA A 43 -11.14 17.93 -13.39
N ALA A 44 -12.10 18.50 -14.12
CA ALA A 44 -13.08 19.42 -13.53
C ALA A 44 -13.97 18.70 -12.51
N SER A 45 -14.50 17.53 -12.86
CA SER A 45 -15.32 16.70 -11.95
C SER A 45 -14.53 16.26 -10.71
N ILE A 46 -13.27 15.84 -10.86
CA ILE A 46 -12.39 15.50 -9.73
C ILE A 46 -12.14 16.71 -8.83
N GLY A 47 -11.97 17.90 -9.40
CA GLY A 47 -11.78 19.11 -8.60
C GLY A 47 -12.97 19.44 -7.69
N GLU A 48 -14.20 19.10 -8.08
CA GLU A 48 -15.38 19.25 -7.21
C GLU A 48 -15.38 18.31 -6.00
N LEU A 49 -14.51 17.29 -6.00
CA LEU A 49 -14.44 16.21 -5.00
C LEU A 49 -13.31 16.42 -3.97
N ASP A 50 -13.06 17.66 -3.56
CA ASP A 50 -12.02 18.05 -2.58
C ASP A 50 -10.56 17.95 -3.11
N TYR A 51 -10.39 17.91 -4.43
CA TYR A 51 -9.08 17.92 -5.10
C TYR A 51 -8.75 19.25 -5.81
N ARG A 52 -9.67 20.23 -5.82
CA ARG A 52 -9.49 21.52 -6.52
C ARG A 52 -8.17 22.21 -6.16
N LYS A 53 -7.86 22.28 -4.86
CA LYS A 53 -6.70 22.98 -4.35
C LYS A 53 -5.40 22.47 -4.99
N GLU A 54 -5.22 21.16 -5.02
CA GLU A 54 -4.03 20.56 -5.63
C GLU A 54 -4.07 20.68 -7.17
N LEU A 55 -5.22 20.48 -7.81
CA LEU A 55 -5.32 20.66 -9.27
C LEU A 55 -4.90 22.07 -9.70
N ASP A 56 -5.38 23.10 -8.99
CA ASP A 56 -5.04 24.48 -9.30
C ASP A 56 -3.53 24.73 -9.13
N MET A 57 -2.91 24.13 -8.12
CA MET A 57 -1.46 24.23 -7.85
C MET A 57 -0.60 23.70 -9.02
N TYR A 58 -0.99 22.57 -9.61
CA TYR A 58 -0.22 21.92 -10.68
C TYR A 58 -0.61 22.38 -12.09
N SER A 59 -1.76 23.02 -12.25
CA SER A 59 -2.36 23.39 -13.56
C SER A 59 -1.47 24.29 -14.45
N ALA A 60 -0.52 25.01 -13.86
CA ALA A 60 0.40 25.88 -14.59
C ALA A 60 1.46 25.10 -15.40
N ARG A 61 1.78 23.86 -15.00
CA ARG A 61 2.86 23.05 -15.58
C ARG A 61 2.42 21.69 -16.09
N LEU A 62 1.34 21.12 -15.54
CA LEU A 62 0.84 19.81 -15.89
C LEU A 62 -0.55 19.91 -16.53
N SER A 63 -0.89 18.93 -17.38
CA SER A 63 -2.20 18.81 -18.00
C SER A 63 -2.65 17.35 -18.09
N GLY A 64 -3.91 17.13 -18.45
CA GLY A 64 -4.47 15.79 -18.66
C GLY A 64 -4.29 14.85 -17.46
N ALA A 65 -3.83 13.63 -17.73
CA ALA A 65 -3.65 12.61 -16.70
C ALA A 65 -2.58 12.96 -15.68
N ASP A 66 -1.45 13.54 -16.11
CA ASP A 66 -0.32 13.85 -15.23
C ASP A 66 -0.71 14.92 -14.19
N LEU A 67 -1.51 15.92 -14.60
CA LEU A 67 -2.07 16.92 -13.68
C LEU A 67 -2.89 16.27 -12.57
N VAL A 68 -3.81 15.38 -12.95
CA VAL A 68 -4.68 14.72 -12.00
C VAL A 68 -3.88 13.79 -11.09
N GLU A 69 -2.93 13.03 -11.62
CA GLU A 69 -2.11 12.13 -10.80
C GLU A 69 -1.28 12.88 -9.76
N ALA A 70 -0.62 13.98 -10.15
CA ALA A 70 0.13 14.82 -9.21
C ALA A 70 -0.79 15.37 -8.12
N ALA A 71 -1.97 15.87 -8.49
CA ALA A 71 -2.95 16.38 -7.55
C ALA A 71 -3.46 15.29 -6.57
N LEU A 72 -3.74 14.09 -7.07
CA LEU A 72 -4.16 12.94 -6.25
C LEU A 72 -3.05 12.51 -5.28
N SER A 73 -1.79 12.48 -5.73
CA SER A 73 -0.61 12.16 -4.90
C SER A 73 -0.46 13.14 -3.75
N HIS A 74 -0.44 14.45 -4.04
CA HIS A 74 -0.31 15.49 -3.02
C HIS A 74 -1.50 15.45 -2.05
N ASN A 75 -2.73 15.32 -2.56
CA ASN A 75 -3.92 15.22 -1.72
C ASN A 75 -3.83 14.05 -0.73
N LEU A 76 -3.37 12.88 -1.18
CA LEU A 76 -3.16 11.72 -0.31
C LEU A 76 -2.15 12.01 0.81
N HIS A 77 -1.01 12.63 0.48
CA HIS A 77 0.00 13.03 1.47
C HIS A 77 -0.54 14.07 2.47
N ARG A 78 -1.31 15.06 1.99
CA ARG A 78 -1.98 16.05 2.84
C ARG A 78 -2.93 15.38 3.81
N GLU A 79 -3.79 14.46 3.34
CA GLU A 79 -4.72 13.72 4.20
C GLU A 79 -3.97 12.88 5.24
N LEU A 80 -2.87 12.22 4.87
CA LEU A 80 -2.03 11.47 5.80
C LEU A 80 -1.43 12.39 6.88
N LYS A 81 -0.89 13.54 6.49
CA LYS A 81 -0.33 14.55 7.41
C LYS A 81 -1.40 15.06 8.37
N GLU A 82 -2.60 15.35 7.88
CA GLU A 82 -3.71 15.82 8.71
C GLU A 82 -4.16 14.76 9.72
N VAL A 83 -4.31 13.51 9.28
CA VAL A 83 -4.65 12.38 10.16
C VAL A 83 -3.61 12.22 11.27
N MET A 84 -2.33 12.21 10.92
CA MET A 84 -1.25 12.14 11.90
C MET A 84 -1.14 13.39 12.79
N GLY A 85 -1.59 14.55 12.30
CA GLY A 85 -1.63 15.81 13.03
C GLY A 85 -2.65 15.80 14.16
N PHE A 86 -3.81 15.17 13.96
CA PHE A 86 -4.84 15.10 15.00
C PHE A 86 -4.77 13.85 15.87
N CYS A 87 -4.10 12.76 15.48
CA CYS A 87 -3.89 11.63 16.38
C CYS A 87 -2.92 11.98 17.50
N GLN A 88 -3.22 11.57 18.74
CA GLN A 88 -2.40 11.87 19.92
C GLN A 88 -2.01 10.60 20.70
N GLY A 89 -0.90 10.69 21.45
CA GLY A 89 -0.50 9.68 22.41
C GLY A 89 -0.39 8.27 21.81
N ARG A 90 -0.96 7.28 22.52
CA ARG A 90 -0.89 5.86 22.10
C ARG A 90 -1.59 5.62 20.76
N LEU A 91 -2.68 6.33 20.48
CA LEU A 91 -3.36 6.24 19.19
C LEU A 91 -2.42 6.63 18.05
N LYS A 92 -1.71 7.76 18.18
CA LYS A 92 -0.77 8.22 17.15
C LYS A 92 0.29 7.17 16.83
N ARG A 93 0.85 6.52 17.85
CA ARG A 93 1.85 5.44 17.69
C ARG A 93 1.31 4.23 16.93
N ILE A 94 0.03 3.88 17.13
CA ILE A 94 -0.58 2.74 16.43
C ILE A 94 -0.91 3.11 14.99
N VAL A 95 -1.50 4.29 14.77
CA VAL A 95 -1.83 4.76 13.41
C VAL A 95 -0.57 4.99 12.59
N SER A 96 0.53 5.46 13.21
CA SER A 96 1.81 5.67 12.52
C SER A 96 2.37 4.38 11.92
N VAL A 97 2.10 3.21 12.51
CA VAL A 97 2.50 1.93 11.91
C VAL A 97 1.93 1.78 10.49
N PHE A 98 0.65 2.14 10.31
CA PHE A 98 -0.02 2.05 9.02
C PHE A 98 0.35 3.21 8.11
N ALA A 99 0.55 4.42 8.65
CA ALA A 99 0.96 5.58 7.87
C ALA A 99 2.44 5.52 7.41
N LEU A 100 3.32 4.80 8.11
CA LEU A 100 4.73 4.71 7.70
C LEU A 100 4.91 4.01 6.35
N ARG A 101 3.98 3.16 5.92
CA ARG A 101 4.04 2.44 4.64
C ARG A 101 4.25 3.38 3.43
N PHE A 102 3.78 4.62 3.50
CA PHE A 102 3.94 5.59 2.42
C PHE A 102 5.40 6.05 2.32
N SER A 103 6.10 6.20 3.44
CA SER A 103 7.54 6.48 3.44
C SER A 103 8.33 5.29 2.88
N TYR A 104 7.95 4.04 3.17
CA TYR A 104 8.56 2.86 2.53
C TYR A 104 8.27 2.83 1.03
N ALA A 105 7.06 3.20 0.59
CA ALA A 105 6.72 3.30 -0.82
C ALA A 105 7.55 4.37 -1.54
N ASN A 106 7.77 5.53 -0.91
CA ASN A 106 8.61 6.59 -1.44
C ASN A 106 10.08 6.15 -1.52
N ALA A 107 10.59 5.44 -0.50
CA ALA A 107 11.93 4.86 -0.54
C ALA A 107 12.08 3.90 -1.74
N LYS A 108 11.10 3.01 -1.98
CA LYS A 108 11.08 2.13 -3.16
C LYS A 108 10.98 2.92 -4.47
N ALA A 109 10.19 3.98 -4.52
CA ALA A 109 10.08 4.84 -5.70
C ALA A 109 11.43 5.48 -6.06
N VAL A 110 12.16 5.97 -5.06
CA VAL A 110 13.51 6.53 -5.24
C VAL A 110 14.49 5.45 -5.70
N LEU A 111 14.51 4.27 -5.08
CA LEU A 111 15.38 3.16 -5.49
C LEU A 111 15.10 2.72 -6.93
N ARG A 112 13.82 2.63 -7.32
CA ARG A 112 13.40 2.34 -8.71
C ARG A 112 13.88 3.42 -9.68
N ALA A 113 13.76 4.69 -9.31
CA ALA A 113 14.19 5.80 -10.15
C ALA A 113 15.70 5.76 -10.39
N VAL A 114 16.50 5.61 -9.33
CA VAL A 114 17.96 5.51 -9.40
C VAL A 114 18.38 4.30 -10.24
N ASN A 115 17.83 3.11 -9.95
CA ASN A 115 18.14 1.89 -10.70
C ASN A 115 17.73 1.99 -12.18
N GLY A 116 16.65 2.70 -12.49
CA GLY A 116 16.14 2.90 -13.84
C GLY A 116 16.79 4.07 -14.59
N GLY A 117 17.66 4.85 -13.96
CA GLY A 117 18.22 6.08 -14.54
C GLY A 117 17.19 7.19 -14.75
N ILE A 118 16.07 7.16 -14.03
CA ILE A 118 15.02 8.19 -14.09
C ILE A 118 15.51 9.43 -13.33
N SER A 119 15.51 10.58 -14.01
CA SER A 119 15.94 11.84 -13.40
C SER A 119 15.01 12.27 -12.25
N ALA A 120 15.54 13.03 -11.28
CA ALA A 120 14.74 13.58 -10.20
C ALA A 120 13.60 14.50 -10.71
N ASP A 121 13.81 15.21 -11.82
CA ASP A 121 12.79 16.09 -12.41
C ASP A 121 11.65 15.29 -13.08
N GLU A 122 11.96 14.13 -13.65
CA GLU A 122 10.95 13.20 -14.18
C GLU A 122 10.20 12.48 -13.05
N LEU A 123 10.92 12.08 -12.00
CA LEU A 123 10.33 11.52 -10.78
C LEU A 123 9.36 12.52 -10.13
N ALA A 124 9.72 13.81 -10.13
CA ALA A 124 8.87 14.88 -9.62
C ALA A 124 7.57 15.02 -10.42
N ARG A 125 7.64 14.93 -11.75
CA ARG A 125 6.45 15.04 -12.62
C ARG A 125 5.49 13.85 -12.51
N THR A 126 5.95 12.70 -12.04
CA THR A 126 5.22 11.43 -12.14
C THR A 126 4.78 10.90 -10.78
N VAL A 127 5.73 10.67 -9.86
CA VAL A 127 5.47 9.94 -8.62
C VAL A 127 5.52 10.84 -7.39
N LEU A 128 6.46 11.79 -7.36
CA LEU A 128 6.77 12.60 -6.18
C LEU A 128 6.72 14.10 -6.49
N PRO A 129 5.53 14.70 -6.70
CA PRO A 129 5.38 16.11 -7.05
C PRO A 129 6.20 17.07 -6.18
N ASP A 130 6.94 17.99 -6.80
CA ASP A 130 7.89 18.91 -6.15
C ASP A 130 7.22 20.01 -5.33
N GLU A 131 5.98 20.38 -5.64
CA GLU A 131 5.16 21.31 -4.86
C GLU A 131 4.68 20.73 -3.52
N ASP A 132 4.85 19.43 -3.29
CA ASP A 132 4.66 18.82 -1.96
C ASP A 132 5.99 18.84 -1.20
N ASP A 133 6.09 19.70 -0.18
CA ASP A 133 7.30 19.86 0.64
C ASP A 133 7.83 18.53 1.23
N LEU A 134 6.95 17.54 1.44
CA LEU A 134 7.36 16.23 1.97
C LEU A 134 8.16 15.41 0.96
N ASN A 135 8.05 15.73 -0.35
CA ASN A 135 8.76 15.05 -1.42
C ASN A 135 10.18 15.58 -1.63
N ILE A 136 10.50 16.79 -1.16
CA ILE A 136 11.80 17.44 -1.36
C ILE A 136 12.96 16.54 -0.92
N VAL A 137 12.86 15.90 0.26
CA VAL A 137 13.91 15.01 0.78
C VAL A 137 14.11 13.79 -0.12
N TRP A 138 13.03 13.23 -0.67
CA TRP A 138 13.10 12.07 -1.56
C TRP A 138 13.67 12.43 -2.92
N LEU A 139 13.29 13.59 -3.46
CA LEU A 139 13.82 14.12 -4.71
C LEU A 139 15.30 14.48 -4.61
N ASP A 140 15.73 15.01 -3.46
CA ASP A 140 17.16 15.29 -3.20
C ASP A 140 17.99 14.00 -3.16
N ILE A 141 17.50 12.95 -2.49
CA ILE A 141 18.14 11.63 -2.52
C ILE A 141 18.25 11.12 -3.96
N ALA A 142 17.16 11.15 -4.73
CA ALA A 142 17.17 10.70 -6.12
C ALA A 142 18.12 11.51 -7.01
N ARG A 143 18.26 12.82 -6.75
CA ARG A 143 19.15 13.73 -7.50
C ARG A 143 20.63 13.47 -7.23
N ASN A 144 20.97 13.10 -6.00
CA ASN A 144 22.35 12.97 -5.53
C ASN A 144 22.86 11.52 -5.48
N SER A 145 22.09 10.56 -6.00
CA SER A 145 22.46 9.13 -5.98
C SER A 145 22.65 8.61 -7.40
N GLU A 146 23.80 8.00 -7.68
CA GLU A 146 24.10 7.40 -8.99
C GLU A 146 23.84 5.87 -8.99
N SER A 147 23.82 5.25 -7.81
CA SER A 147 23.65 3.82 -7.63
C SER A 147 22.70 3.47 -6.48
N LEU A 148 22.24 2.21 -6.44
CA LEU A 148 21.43 1.69 -5.32
C LEU A 148 22.14 1.82 -3.96
N PRO A 149 23.44 1.49 -3.82
CA PRO A 149 24.20 1.74 -2.60
C PRO A 149 24.21 3.20 -2.16
N ASP A 150 24.35 4.16 -3.10
CA ASP A 150 24.35 5.59 -2.77
C ASP A 150 23.00 6.03 -2.21
N ALA A 151 21.91 5.62 -2.85
CA ALA A 151 20.56 5.90 -2.38
C ALA A 151 20.29 5.27 -1.01
N ALA A 152 20.75 4.04 -0.78
CA ALA A 152 20.64 3.38 0.52
C ALA A 152 21.46 4.11 1.60
N ALA A 153 22.67 4.56 1.28
CA ALA A 153 23.53 5.33 2.18
C ALA A 153 22.90 6.69 2.53
N ALA A 154 22.31 7.38 1.56
CA ALA A 154 21.59 8.64 1.77
C ALA A 154 20.36 8.47 2.69
N MET A 155 19.76 7.28 2.71
CA MET A 155 18.65 6.94 3.60
C MET A 155 19.07 6.43 4.98
N LYS A 156 20.38 6.37 5.31
CA LYS A 156 20.88 5.80 6.58
C LYS A 156 20.29 6.45 7.84
N GLY A 157 19.93 7.74 7.78
CA GLY A 157 19.30 8.47 8.89
C GLY A 157 17.81 8.18 9.11
N THR A 158 17.19 7.39 8.24
CA THR A 158 15.78 7.02 8.33
C THR A 158 15.56 5.77 9.19
N PRO A 159 14.34 5.48 9.67
CA PRO A 159 14.07 4.29 10.46
C PRO A 159 14.42 2.95 9.76
N TRP A 160 14.38 2.90 8.43
CA TRP A 160 14.69 1.70 7.64
C TRP A 160 16.10 1.72 7.03
N GLY A 161 16.86 2.80 7.20
CA GLY A 161 18.15 3.00 6.53
C GLY A 161 19.16 1.89 6.80
N ALA A 162 19.22 1.38 8.03
CA ALA A 162 20.09 0.26 8.38
C ALA A 162 19.75 -1.01 7.59
N ALA A 163 18.45 -1.32 7.43
CA ALA A 163 18.02 -2.55 6.77
C ALA A 163 18.40 -2.62 5.28
N ILE A 164 18.51 -1.46 4.62
CA ILE A 164 18.93 -1.37 3.21
C ILE A 164 20.43 -1.10 3.06
N ALA A 165 21.08 -0.53 4.06
CA ALA A 165 22.53 -0.33 4.05
C ALA A 165 23.31 -1.64 4.22
N ASP A 166 22.69 -2.66 4.83
CA ASP A 166 23.28 -3.99 5.01
C ASP A 166 23.10 -4.90 3.76
N VAL A 167 22.40 -4.43 2.73
CA VAL A 167 22.23 -5.16 1.46
C VAL A 167 23.55 -5.11 0.68
N ASP A 168 23.90 -6.20 0.00
CA ASP A 168 25.10 -6.27 -0.83
C ASP A 168 25.08 -5.16 -1.90
N ALA A 169 26.23 -4.52 -2.12
CA ALA A 169 26.35 -3.42 -3.08
C ALA A 169 26.02 -3.86 -4.52
N GLU A 170 26.29 -5.13 -4.85
CA GLU A 170 26.00 -5.74 -6.15
C GLU A 170 24.62 -6.43 -6.21
N ALA A 171 23.81 -6.30 -5.15
CA ALA A 171 22.48 -6.89 -5.12
C ALA A 171 21.52 -6.23 -6.11
N ALA A 172 20.51 -6.98 -6.55
CA ALA A 172 19.50 -6.45 -7.45
C ALA A 172 18.55 -5.50 -6.70
N LEU A 173 17.89 -4.59 -7.41
CA LEU A 173 16.82 -3.72 -6.86
C LEU A 173 15.81 -4.49 -6.00
N GLN A 174 15.47 -5.71 -6.41
CA GLN A 174 14.53 -6.57 -5.69
C GLN A 174 14.99 -6.86 -4.25
N ASP A 175 16.29 -7.08 -4.02
CA ASP A 175 16.81 -7.38 -2.69
C ASP A 175 16.66 -6.19 -1.73
N TYR A 176 16.87 -4.96 -2.24
CA TYR A 176 16.61 -3.73 -1.49
C TYR A 176 15.12 -3.55 -1.19
N GLU A 177 14.23 -3.81 -2.15
CA GLU A 177 12.78 -3.71 -1.94
C GLU A 177 12.26 -4.74 -0.94
N ASP A 178 12.80 -5.96 -0.98
CA ASP A 178 12.47 -7.03 -0.06
C ASP A 178 13.00 -6.73 1.35
N ALA A 179 14.20 -6.15 1.48
CA ALA A 179 14.73 -5.67 2.75
C ALA A 179 13.83 -4.60 3.39
N LEU A 180 13.33 -3.64 2.59
CA LEU A 180 12.36 -2.64 3.03
C LEU A 180 11.05 -3.27 3.50
N ASP A 181 10.49 -4.24 2.76
CA ASP A 181 9.24 -4.91 3.16
C ASP A 181 9.42 -5.72 4.45
N ARG A 182 10.50 -6.51 4.56
CA ARG A 182 10.81 -7.27 5.77
C ARG A 182 10.96 -6.36 6.98
N HIS A 183 11.68 -5.25 6.82
CA HIS A 183 11.88 -4.26 7.88
C HIS A 183 10.55 -3.62 8.29
N TYR A 184 9.74 -3.16 7.34
CA TYR A 184 8.42 -2.58 7.63
C TYR A 184 7.55 -3.53 8.45
N TYR A 185 7.44 -4.79 8.04
CA TYR A 185 6.59 -5.76 8.73
C TYR A 185 7.12 -6.17 10.09
N HIS A 186 8.44 -6.31 10.22
CA HIS A 186 9.08 -6.58 11.50
C HIS A 186 8.76 -5.48 12.51
N GLU A 187 9.02 -4.22 12.14
CA GLU A 187 8.78 -3.05 12.99
C GLU A 187 7.29 -2.86 13.29
N ALA A 188 6.43 -3.04 12.29
CA ALA A 188 4.98 -2.93 12.46
C ALA A 188 4.43 -3.96 13.46
N ILE A 189 4.89 -5.22 13.38
CA ILE A 189 4.54 -6.27 14.35
C ILE A 189 5.09 -5.92 15.74
N SER A 190 6.35 -5.48 15.83
CA SER A 190 7.01 -5.12 17.09
C SER A 190 6.28 -3.96 17.81
N ALA A 191 5.93 -2.91 17.07
CA ALA A 191 5.19 -1.76 17.56
C ALA A 191 3.79 -2.12 18.08
N LEU A 192 3.08 -3.01 17.39
CA LEU A 192 1.75 -3.46 17.83
C LEU A 192 1.83 -4.40 19.05
N ARG A 193 2.84 -5.27 19.14
CA ARG A 193 3.05 -6.15 20.31
C ARG A 193 3.39 -5.35 21.56
N SER A 194 4.30 -4.39 21.45
CA SER A 194 4.73 -3.52 22.56
C SER A 194 3.61 -2.58 23.04
N SER A 195 2.58 -2.36 22.23
CA SER A 195 1.42 -1.54 22.59
C SER A 195 0.39 -2.26 23.49
N GLY A 196 0.57 -3.57 23.76
CA GLY A 196 -0.23 -4.38 24.69
C GLY A 196 -1.31 -5.26 24.03
N GLN A 197 -1.96 -6.12 24.83
CA GLN A 197 -2.94 -7.11 24.37
C GLN A 197 -4.18 -6.50 23.68
N SER A 198 -4.50 -5.23 23.96
CA SER A 198 -5.63 -4.49 23.38
C SER A 198 -5.57 -4.32 21.86
N HIS A 199 -4.48 -4.72 21.19
CA HIS A 199 -4.28 -4.58 19.74
C HIS A 199 -4.12 -5.91 19.01
N SER A 200 -4.47 -7.03 19.65
CA SER A 200 -4.41 -8.39 19.06
C SER A 200 -5.15 -8.49 17.72
N LEU A 201 -6.27 -7.77 17.58
CA LEU A 201 -7.06 -7.71 16.35
C LEU A 201 -6.29 -6.99 15.21
N LEU A 202 -5.63 -5.87 15.48
CA LEU A 202 -4.81 -5.16 14.48
C LEU A 202 -3.57 -5.96 14.09
N LEU A 203 -2.96 -6.62 15.08
CA LEU A 203 -1.87 -7.56 14.81
C LEU A 203 -2.35 -8.70 13.91
N GLY A 204 -3.53 -9.27 14.19
CA GLY A 204 -4.14 -10.29 13.33
C GLY A 204 -4.36 -9.79 11.89
N TYR A 205 -4.85 -8.56 11.73
CA TYR A 205 -5.03 -7.91 10.42
C TYR A 205 -3.70 -7.79 9.64
N LEU A 206 -2.65 -7.27 10.28
CA LEU A 206 -1.32 -7.13 9.66
C LEU A 206 -0.71 -8.50 9.28
N ARG A 207 -0.87 -9.50 10.15
CA ARG A 207 -0.37 -10.86 9.87
C ARG A 207 -1.11 -11.54 8.72
N THR A 208 -2.41 -11.27 8.58
CA THR A 208 -3.18 -11.73 7.42
C THR A 208 -2.73 -11.00 6.14
N GLU A 209 -2.34 -9.72 6.22
CA GLU A 209 -1.71 -9.04 5.08
C GLU A 209 -0.42 -9.73 4.62
N ILE A 210 0.43 -10.15 5.57
CA ILE A 210 1.65 -10.93 5.28
C ILE A 210 1.31 -12.25 4.58
N ASP A 211 0.34 -13.01 5.10
CA ASP A 211 -0.11 -14.25 4.45
C ASP A 211 -0.55 -14.01 3.01
N HIS A 212 -1.36 -12.97 2.76
CA HIS A 212 -1.84 -12.63 1.42
C HIS A 212 -0.69 -12.25 0.48
N ARG A 213 0.30 -11.49 0.95
CA ARG A 213 1.50 -11.15 0.14
C ARG A 213 2.31 -12.41 -0.18
N ASN A 214 2.50 -13.30 0.79
CA ASN A 214 3.20 -14.56 0.57
C ASN A 214 2.50 -15.45 -0.45
N ILE A 215 1.16 -15.53 -0.42
CA ILE A 215 0.38 -16.29 -1.42
C ILE A 215 0.61 -15.74 -2.83
N VAL A 216 0.51 -14.41 -3.01
CA VAL A 216 0.75 -13.77 -4.32
C VAL A 216 2.20 -13.97 -4.78
N ASN A 217 3.17 -13.83 -3.87
CA ASN A 217 4.59 -14.05 -4.18
C ASN A 217 4.86 -15.50 -4.60
N LEU A 218 4.29 -16.48 -3.91
CA LEU A 218 4.43 -17.90 -4.24
C LEU A 218 3.78 -18.24 -5.59
N LEU A 219 2.56 -17.77 -5.84
CA LEU A 219 1.88 -17.98 -7.13
C LEU A 219 2.67 -17.36 -8.29
N ARG A 220 3.17 -16.13 -8.10
CA ARG A 220 4.04 -15.47 -9.09
C ARG A 220 5.31 -16.28 -9.34
N ALA A 221 5.98 -16.72 -8.27
CA ALA A 221 7.22 -17.47 -8.36
C ALA A 221 7.04 -18.84 -9.02
N LEU A 222 5.91 -19.51 -8.78
CA LEU A 222 5.53 -20.76 -9.45
C LEU A 222 5.35 -20.55 -10.95
N ARG A 223 4.65 -19.49 -11.38
CA ARG A 223 4.49 -19.16 -12.81
C ARG A 223 5.79 -18.79 -13.50
N GLN A 224 6.74 -18.23 -12.75
CA GLN A 224 8.09 -17.91 -13.22
C GLN A 224 9.06 -19.10 -13.18
N GLY A 225 8.63 -20.26 -12.66
CA GLY A 225 9.49 -21.44 -12.55
C GLY A 225 10.64 -21.28 -11.56
N LEU A 226 10.53 -20.39 -10.56
CA LEU A 226 11.58 -20.16 -9.58
C LEU A 226 11.81 -21.39 -8.71
N SER A 227 13.06 -21.67 -8.38
CA SER A 227 13.44 -22.77 -7.49
C SER A 227 12.89 -22.60 -6.08
N THR A 228 12.77 -23.69 -5.33
CA THR A 228 12.38 -23.69 -3.91
C THR A 228 13.18 -22.69 -3.07
N THR A 229 14.49 -22.61 -3.28
CA THR A 229 15.37 -21.69 -2.53
C THR A 229 15.00 -20.25 -2.83
N GLN A 230 14.81 -19.90 -4.11
CA GLN A 230 14.35 -18.58 -4.51
C GLN A 230 12.97 -18.27 -3.94
N ARG A 231 12.01 -19.20 -4.03
CA ARG A 231 10.67 -19.06 -3.44
C ARG A 231 10.73 -18.78 -1.93
N SER A 232 11.61 -19.47 -1.22
CA SER A 232 11.79 -19.28 0.23
C SER A 232 12.32 -17.89 0.57
N ASN A 233 13.22 -17.34 -0.24
CA ASN A 233 13.78 -16.01 -0.03
C ASN A 233 12.73 -14.90 -0.20
N LEU A 234 11.69 -15.09 -1.03
CA LEU A 234 10.62 -14.11 -1.26
C LEU A 234 9.59 -14.01 -0.14
N LEU A 235 9.69 -14.88 0.88
CA LEU A 235 8.68 -14.98 1.92
C LEU A 235 8.92 -13.97 3.04
N LEU A 236 7.82 -13.37 3.47
CA LEU A 236 7.74 -12.52 4.63
C LEU A 236 7.38 -13.36 5.86
N GLU A 237 8.18 -13.25 6.91
CA GLU A 237 7.94 -13.93 8.17
C GLU A 237 6.83 -13.25 9.00
N GLY A 238 6.24 -14.01 9.92
CA GLY A 238 5.28 -13.46 10.89
C GLY A 238 3.82 -13.48 10.46
N GLY A 239 3.47 -14.24 9.41
CA GLY A 239 2.09 -14.50 8.98
C GLY A 239 1.19 -15.11 10.07
N ARG A 240 -0.13 -15.13 9.83
CA ARG A 240 -1.13 -15.67 10.76
C ARG A 240 -1.35 -17.15 10.48
N ALA A 241 -1.65 -17.49 9.24
CA ALA A 241 -1.91 -18.84 8.78
C ALA A 241 -0.63 -19.51 8.28
N LEU A 242 0.17 -18.80 7.49
CA LEU A 242 1.44 -19.27 6.96
C LEU A 242 2.57 -18.93 7.95
N ARG A 243 2.88 -19.89 8.82
CA ARG A 243 3.95 -19.76 9.82
C ARG A 243 4.67 -21.08 10.06
N GLY A 244 5.94 -21.02 10.42
CA GLY A 244 6.72 -22.19 10.81
C GLY A 244 6.75 -23.26 9.72
N THR A 245 6.28 -24.47 10.05
CA THR A 245 6.24 -25.61 9.11
C THR A 245 5.34 -25.34 7.92
N LEU A 246 4.17 -24.71 8.10
CA LEU A 246 3.24 -24.43 7.00
C LEU A 246 3.84 -23.44 5.98
N LEU A 247 4.53 -22.39 6.44
CA LEU A 247 5.21 -21.44 5.55
C LEU A 247 6.29 -22.15 4.72
N ARG A 248 7.10 -23.00 5.35
CA ARG A 248 8.09 -23.81 4.64
C ARG A 248 7.45 -24.78 3.66
N SER A 249 6.38 -25.47 4.05
CA SER A 249 5.64 -26.37 3.13
C SER A 249 5.07 -25.61 1.93
N ALA A 250 4.58 -24.39 2.12
CA ALA A 250 4.09 -23.55 1.03
C ALA A 250 5.21 -23.16 0.05
N ALA A 251 6.42 -22.88 0.56
CA ALA A 251 7.60 -22.62 -0.27
C ALA A 251 8.04 -23.85 -1.09
N GLN A 252 7.87 -25.04 -0.53
CA GLN A 252 8.22 -26.33 -1.13
C GLN A 252 7.19 -26.85 -2.14
N ALA A 253 6.02 -26.21 -2.25
CA ALA A 253 5.05 -26.58 -3.26
C ALA A 253 5.62 -26.31 -4.66
N ASP A 254 5.53 -27.30 -5.55
CA ASP A 254 6.06 -27.21 -6.93
C ASP A 254 4.99 -26.86 -7.96
N THR A 255 3.72 -26.87 -7.57
CA THR A 255 2.58 -26.50 -8.42
C THR A 255 1.59 -25.63 -7.67
N GLU A 256 0.75 -24.88 -8.40
CA GLU A 256 -0.33 -24.09 -7.81
C GLU A 256 -1.30 -25.01 -7.01
N ASP A 257 -1.59 -26.21 -7.51
CA ASP A 257 -2.48 -27.17 -6.84
C ASP A 257 -1.84 -27.70 -5.54
N ALA A 258 -0.53 -27.98 -5.54
CA ALA A 258 0.20 -28.36 -4.33
C ALA A 258 0.21 -27.22 -3.29
N LEU A 259 0.33 -25.96 -3.74
CA LEU A 259 0.23 -24.80 -2.85
C LEU A 259 -1.17 -24.72 -2.23
N MET A 260 -2.22 -24.92 -3.03
CA MET A 260 -3.60 -24.94 -2.53
C MET A 260 -3.83 -26.05 -1.50
N GLU A 261 -3.23 -27.23 -1.68
CA GLU A 261 -3.24 -28.30 -0.67
C GLU A 261 -2.61 -27.88 0.67
N VAL A 262 -1.53 -27.10 0.64
CA VAL A 262 -0.95 -26.55 1.88
C VAL A 262 -1.89 -25.52 2.50
N LEU A 263 -2.51 -24.65 1.69
CA LEU A 263 -3.44 -23.62 2.16
C LEU A 263 -4.71 -24.23 2.78
N ARG A 264 -5.24 -25.33 2.23
CA ARG A 264 -6.38 -26.09 2.79
C ARG A 264 -6.10 -26.62 4.20
N ARG A 265 -4.84 -26.94 4.51
CA ARG A 265 -4.42 -27.39 5.85
C ARG A 265 -4.25 -26.23 6.83
N SER A 266 -4.28 -25.00 6.35
CA SER A 266 -4.24 -23.80 7.18
C SER A 266 -5.66 -23.42 7.66
N ASN A 267 -5.76 -22.50 8.61
CA ASN A 267 -7.06 -21.98 9.08
C ASN A 267 -7.65 -20.92 8.12
N MET A 268 -7.20 -20.87 6.88
CA MET A 268 -7.73 -19.96 5.87
C MET A 268 -8.96 -20.55 5.19
N ASP A 269 -9.87 -19.66 4.84
CA ASP A 269 -10.93 -19.96 3.90
C ASP A 269 -10.36 -19.86 2.49
N VAL A 270 -10.33 -20.98 1.80
CA VAL A 270 -9.70 -21.13 0.48
C VAL A 270 -10.71 -21.28 -0.64
N VAL A 271 -12.01 -21.42 -0.35
CA VAL A 271 -13.04 -21.71 -1.37
C VAL A 271 -13.09 -20.57 -2.40
N GLU A 272 -13.26 -19.33 -1.93
CA GLU A 272 -13.29 -18.16 -2.82
C GLU A 272 -11.92 -17.88 -3.48
N LEU A 273 -10.82 -18.33 -2.85
CA LEU A 273 -9.47 -18.23 -3.40
C LEU A 273 -9.27 -19.21 -4.57
N GLU A 274 -9.83 -20.41 -4.50
CA GLU A 274 -9.80 -21.41 -5.58
C GLU A 274 -10.58 -20.93 -6.80
N GLU A 275 -11.75 -20.32 -6.58
CA GLU A 275 -12.51 -19.68 -7.65
C GLU A 275 -11.73 -18.54 -8.29
N ALA A 276 -11.08 -17.70 -7.48
CA ALA A 276 -10.22 -16.63 -7.98
C ALA A 276 -9.02 -17.18 -8.77
N LEU A 277 -8.42 -18.28 -8.32
CA LEU A 277 -7.33 -18.95 -9.03
C LEU A 277 -7.80 -19.53 -10.36
N THR A 278 -9.01 -20.06 -10.42
CA THR A 278 -9.61 -20.58 -11.67
C THR A 278 -9.79 -19.45 -12.68
N ARG A 279 -10.41 -18.33 -12.28
CA ARG A 279 -10.51 -17.13 -13.13
C ARG A 279 -9.14 -16.60 -13.56
N SER A 280 -8.15 -16.68 -12.68
CA SER A 280 -6.76 -16.29 -12.97
C SER A 280 -6.10 -17.14 -14.06
N LYS A 281 -6.44 -18.44 -14.15
CA LYS A 281 -5.99 -19.32 -15.24
C LYS A 281 -6.63 -18.90 -16.57
N ASP A 282 -7.91 -18.55 -16.57
CA ASP A 282 -8.63 -18.11 -17.78
C ASP A 282 -8.14 -16.75 -18.31
N HIS A 283 -7.83 -15.81 -17.41
CA HIS A 283 -7.41 -14.45 -17.77
C HIS A 283 -5.89 -14.32 -18.02
N GLY A 284 -5.10 -15.35 -17.69
CA GLY A 284 -3.63 -15.34 -17.82
C GLY A 284 -2.87 -14.50 -16.78
N GLY A 285 -3.56 -13.70 -15.96
CA GLY A 285 -2.98 -12.83 -14.93
C GLY A 285 -3.39 -13.20 -13.51
N LEU A 286 -2.66 -12.72 -12.50
CA LEU A 286 -2.96 -12.95 -11.06
C LEU A 286 -3.99 -11.97 -10.49
N ASP A 287 -4.50 -11.03 -11.28
CA ASP A 287 -5.38 -9.96 -10.84
C ASP A 287 -6.63 -10.47 -10.11
N PRO A 288 -7.33 -11.53 -10.55
CA PRO A 288 -8.47 -12.06 -9.80
C PRO A 288 -8.11 -12.50 -8.37
N VAL A 289 -6.93 -13.10 -8.18
CA VAL A 289 -6.43 -13.54 -6.86
C VAL A 289 -6.04 -12.33 -6.01
N VAL A 290 -5.29 -11.39 -6.57
CA VAL A 290 -4.88 -10.17 -5.87
C VAL A 290 -6.09 -9.36 -5.42
N SER A 291 -7.07 -9.17 -6.31
CA SER A 291 -8.32 -8.46 -6.03
C SER A 291 -9.16 -9.17 -4.97
N HIS A 292 -9.27 -10.50 -5.02
CA HIS A 292 -9.97 -11.28 -4.00
C HIS A 292 -9.34 -11.09 -2.61
N LEU A 293 -8.03 -11.31 -2.48
CA LEU A 293 -7.30 -11.18 -1.21
C LEU A 293 -7.32 -9.75 -0.66
N ALA A 294 -7.30 -8.74 -1.54
CA ALA A 294 -7.43 -7.34 -1.16
C ALA A 294 -8.86 -7.01 -0.69
N SER A 295 -9.88 -7.49 -1.41
CA SER A 295 -11.30 -7.29 -1.07
C SER A 295 -11.65 -7.89 0.29
N ARG A 296 -11.24 -9.14 0.53
CA ARG A 296 -11.44 -9.82 1.82
C ARG A 296 -10.85 -9.03 2.99
N ARG A 297 -9.61 -8.54 2.82
CA ARG A 297 -8.94 -7.73 3.83
C ARG A 297 -9.64 -6.38 4.07
N ARG A 298 -10.15 -5.73 3.02
CA ARG A 298 -10.95 -4.50 3.15
C ARG A 298 -12.27 -4.76 3.88
N ALA A 299 -12.96 -5.86 3.56
CA ALA A 299 -14.20 -6.25 4.22
C ALA A 299 -13.99 -6.49 5.73
N ASP A 300 -12.91 -7.18 6.10
CA ASP A 300 -12.55 -7.39 7.50
C ASP A 300 -12.24 -6.06 8.21
N LEU A 301 -11.45 -5.17 7.60
CA LEU A 301 -11.16 -3.86 8.18
C LEU A 301 -12.43 -3.01 8.37
N ARG A 302 -13.34 -3.02 7.39
CA ARG A 302 -14.65 -2.35 7.45
C ARG A 302 -15.48 -2.90 8.62
N ARG A 303 -15.57 -4.23 8.76
CA ARG A 303 -16.26 -4.90 9.87
C ARG A 303 -15.66 -4.49 11.22
N MET A 304 -14.33 -4.54 11.35
CA MET A 304 -13.63 -4.20 12.58
C MET A 304 -13.77 -2.72 12.95
N SER A 305 -13.79 -1.83 11.96
CA SER A 305 -14.09 -0.40 12.15
C SER A 305 -15.49 -0.16 12.70
N HIS A 306 -16.49 -0.92 12.26
CA HIS A 306 -17.86 -0.83 12.80
C HIS A 306 -17.97 -1.40 14.22
N LEU A 307 -17.38 -2.57 14.45
CA LEU A 307 -17.42 -3.25 15.76
C LEU A 307 -16.59 -2.53 16.83
N ASN A 308 -15.58 -1.76 16.44
CA ASN A 308 -14.67 -1.05 17.34
C ASN A 308 -14.68 0.46 17.04
N PRO A 309 -15.81 1.16 17.27
CA PRO A 309 -16.03 2.53 16.78
C PRO A 309 -15.20 3.61 17.49
N LEU A 310 -14.59 3.28 18.64
CA LEU A 310 -13.73 4.16 19.46
C LEU A 310 -12.34 3.52 19.60
N SER A 311 -11.66 3.31 18.47
CA SER A 311 -10.38 2.60 18.41
C SER A 311 -9.51 3.16 17.27
N ALA A 312 -8.39 2.51 16.94
CA ALA A 312 -7.61 2.87 15.74
C ALA A 312 -8.27 2.40 14.42
N PHE A 313 -9.22 1.45 14.47
CA PHE A 313 -9.81 0.87 13.25
C PHE A 313 -10.52 1.90 12.36
N PRO A 314 -11.34 2.83 12.87
CA PRO A 314 -11.96 3.85 12.01
C PRO A 314 -10.95 4.77 11.32
N ILE A 315 -9.81 5.02 11.94
CA ILE A 315 -8.74 5.85 11.37
C ILE A 315 -8.03 5.08 10.26
N ILE A 316 -7.63 3.83 10.52
CA ILE A 316 -6.95 2.98 9.53
C ILE A 316 -7.88 2.67 8.35
N HIS A 317 -9.16 2.37 8.62
CA HIS A 317 -10.17 2.17 7.59
C HIS A 317 -10.30 3.40 6.69
N TYR A 318 -10.35 4.60 7.27
CA TYR A 318 -10.35 5.83 6.48
C TYR A 318 -9.12 5.95 5.59
N LEU A 319 -7.91 5.73 6.13
CA LEU A 319 -6.67 5.81 5.36
C LEU A 319 -6.65 4.81 4.19
N GLU A 320 -6.97 3.54 4.44
CA GLU A 320 -7.04 2.52 3.38
C GLU A 320 -8.12 2.84 2.33
N SER A 321 -9.27 3.36 2.75
CA SER A 321 -10.31 3.80 1.81
C SER A 321 -9.88 5.00 0.96
N LYS A 322 -9.12 5.94 1.53
CA LYS A 322 -8.58 7.07 0.78
C LYS A 322 -7.53 6.63 -0.25
N VAL A 323 -6.67 5.68 0.11
CA VAL A 323 -5.72 5.06 -0.84
C VAL A 323 -6.45 4.41 -1.99
N LEU A 324 -7.51 3.64 -1.68
CA LEU A 324 -8.30 2.96 -2.70
C LEU A 324 -9.00 3.97 -3.63
N GLU A 325 -9.56 5.04 -3.09
CA GLU A 325 -10.17 6.11 -3.89
C GLU A 325 -9.15 6.70 -4.87
N VAL A 326 -7.95 7.05 -4.39
CA VAL A 326 -6.87 7.58 -5.22
C VAL A 326 -6.43 6.57 -6.28
N GLN A 327 -6.31 5.28 -5.94
CA GLN A 327 -5.98 4.22 -6.90
C GLN A 327 -7.03 4.09 -8.01
N ASN A 328 -8.32 4.07 -7.66
CA ASN A 328 -9.40 4.00 -8.63
C ASN A 328 -9.45 5.25 -9.51
N LEU A 329 -9.24 6.45 -8.95
CA LEU A 329 -9.19 7.69 -9.72
C LEU A 329 -8.01 7.71 -10.70
N ARG A 330 -6.82 7.25 -10.29
CA ARG A 330 -5.66 7.11 -11.19
C ARG A 330 -5.95 6.12 -12.30
N LEU A 331 -6.49 4.94 -11.96
CA LEU A 331 -6.88 3.92 -12.94
C LEU A 331 -7.89 4.48 -13.95
N LEU A 332 -8.90 5.21 -13.48
CA LEU A 332 -9.91 5.83 -14.33
C LEU A 332 -9.29 6.83 -15.32
N VAL A 333 -8.48 7.73 -14.81
CA VAL A 333 -7.90 8.83 -15.59
C VAL A 333 -6.89 8.29 -16.61
N ARG A 334 -5.99 7.39 -16.20
CA ARG A 334 -5.04 6.75 -17.12
C ARG A 334 -5.74 5.86 -18.13
N GLY A 335 -6.70 5.05 -17.68
CA GLY A 335 -7.49 4.19 -18.56
C GLY A 335 -8.19 4.99 -19.65
N LYS A 336 -8.83 6.11 -19.29
CA LYS A 336 -9.44 7.02 -20.28
C LYS A 336 -8.41 7.70 -21.18
N ALA A 337 -7.26 8.11 -20.64
CA ALA A 337 -6.20 8.76 -21.42
C ALA A 337 -5.61 7.85 -22.50
N VAL A 338 -5.55 6.54 -22.26
CA VAL A 338 -5.08 5.54 -23.25
C VAL A 338 -6.23 4.90 -24.06
N GLY A 339 -7.48 5.35 -23.87
CA GLY A 339 -8.64 4.89 -24.63
C GLY A 339 -9.18 3.50 -24.26
N LEU A 340 -8.97 3.04 -23.02
CA LEU A 340 -9.62 1.81 -22.54
C LEU A 340 -11.14 2.00 -22.46
N SER A 341 -11.88 0.91 -22.71
CA SER A 341 -13.33 0.92 -22.55
C SER A 341 -13.72 1.01 -21.07
N GLU A 342 -14.92 1.53 -20.82
CA GLU A 342 -15.43 1.70 -19.45
C GLU A 342 -15.55 0.35 -18.74
N GLU A 343 -15.92 -0.72 -19.44
CA GLU A 343 -16.01 -2.07 -18.89
C GLU A 343 -14.65 -2.60 -18.43
N VAL A 344 -13.58 -2.33 -19.20
CA VAL A 344 -12.23 -2.74 -18.83
C VAL A 344 -11.76 -1.97 -17.60
N ILE A 345 -12.04 -0.67 -17.53
CA ILE A 345 -11.68 0.16 -16.37
C ILE A 345 -12.44 -0.32 -15.13
N GLU A 346 -13.76 -0.51 -15.23
CA GLU A 346 -14.61 -0.95 -14.12
C GLU A 346 -14.19 -2.33 -13.58
N ALA A 347 -13.83 -3.26 -14.48
CA ALA A 347 -13.37 -4.59 -14.10
C ALA A 347 -12.10 -4.59 -13.22
N HIS A 348 -11.29 -3.52 -13.31
CA HIS A 348 -10.07 -3.36 -12.51
C HIS A 348 -10.25 -2.43 -11.30
N MET A 349 -11.42 -1.80 -11.14
CA MET A 349 -11.73 -1.02 -9.95
C MET A 349 -12.09 -1.90 -8.76
N ALA A 350 -11.91 -1.35 -7.55
CA ALA A 350 -12.29 -2.01 -6.31
C ALA A 350 -13.09 -1.07 -5.39
N PHE A 351 -14.13 -1.59 -4.74
CA PHE A 351 -15.06 -0.82 -3.87
C PHE A 351 -15.12 -1.32 -2.42
#